data_AF-A0A386R263-F1
#
_entry.id   AF-A0A386R263-F1
#
_cell.length_a   1.000
_cell.length_b   1.000
_cell.length_c   1.000
_cell.angle_alpha   90.00
_cell.angle_beta   90.00
_cell.angle_gamma   90.00
#
_symmetry.space_group_name_H-M   'P 1'
#
loop_
_entity.id
_entity.type
_entity.pdbx_description
1 polymer ?
#
loop_
_entity_poly.entity_id
_entity_poly.type
_entity_poly.pdbx_seq_one_letter_code
_entity_poly.pdbx_strand_id
1 'polypeptide(L)' 'WRVKYTLAKIRKAARELLTVEEKDEKRLFQGNALLRRLVRIGVLDESRMKLDYVLGLR' A
#
# COMPACT_ATOMS: atom_id res chain seq x y z
N TRP A 1 2.33 -13.43 15.31
CA TRP A 1 1.44 -13.94 14.24
C TRP A 1 0.46 -12.89 13.71
N ARG A 2 -0.32 -12.20 14.56
CA ARG A 2 -1.30 -11.18 14.13
C ARG A 2 -0.74 -10.08 13.22
N VAL A 3 0.37 -9.44 13.60
CA VAL A 3 1.00 -8.36 12.80
C VAL A 3 1.47 -8.84 11.43
N LYS A 4 2.16 -9.99 11.38
CA LYS A 4 2.63 -10.61 10.13
C LYS A 4 1.47 -10.92 9.16
N TYR A 5 0.33 -11.39 9.69
CA TYR A 5 -0.85 -11.68 8.88
C TYR A 5 -1.50 -10.41 8.32
N THR A 6 -1.62 -9.35 9.12
CA THR A 6 -2.14 -8.05 8.65
C THR A 6 -1.23 -7.44 7.58
N LEU A 7 0.09 -7.49 7.79
CA LEU A 7 1.09 -7.02 6.83
C LEU A 7 1.02 -7.80 5.51
N ALA A 8 0.82 -9.12 5.57
CA ALA A 8 0.65 -9.96 4.38
C ALA A 8 -0.60 -9.57 3.56
N LYS A 9 -1.71 -9.21 4.21
CA LYS A 9 -2.91 -8.70 3.53
C LYS A 9 -2.65 -7.38 2.81
N ILE A 10 -1.96 -6.45 3.48
CA ILE A 10 -1.62 -5.14 2.90
C ILE A 10 -0.70 -5.31 1.68
N ARG A 11 0.33 -6.15 1.79
CA ARG A 11 1.23 -6.47 0.67
C ARG A 11 0.53 -7.17 -0.49
N LYS A 12 -0.46 -8.01 -0.22
CA LYS A 12 -1.26 -8.65 -1.27
C LYS A 12 -2.05 -7.60 -2.06
N ALA A 13 -2.76 -6.71 -1.37
CA ALA A 13 -3.48 -5.62 -2.02
C ALA A 13 -2.55 -4.69 -2.83
N ALA A 14 -1.38 -4.34 -2.28
CA ALA A 14 -0.40 -3.54 -3.01
C ALA A 14 0.11 -4.23 -4.29
N ARG A 15 0.32 -5.55 -4.27
CA ARG A 15 0.72 -6.32 -5.48
C ARG A 15 -0.37 -6.33 -6.55
N GLU A 16 -1.63 -6.54 -6.15
CA GLU A 16 -2.76 -6.50 -7.08
C GLU A 16 -2.91 -5.11 -7.73
N LEU A 17 -2.66 -4.04 -6.98
CA LEU A 17 -2.67 -2.68 -7.53
C LEU A 17 -1.47 -2.40 -8.43
N LEU A 18 -0.30 -2.99 -8.15
CA LEU A 18 0.89 -2.85 -8.98
C LEU A 18 0.77 -3.52 -10.35
N THR A 19 -0.07 -4.56 -10.48
CA THR A 19 -0.34 -5.23 -11.76
C THR A 19 -1.25 -4.44 -12.71
N VAL A 20 -2.03 -3.49 -12.17
CA VAL A 20 -2.93 -2.65 -12.95
C VAL A 20 -2.17 -1.44 -13.49
N GLU A 21 -2.55 -0.92 -14.65
CA GLU A 21 -1.91 0.25 -15.27
C GLU A 21 -2.00 1.50 -14.38
N GLU A 22 -0.98 2.37 -14.43
CA GLU A 22 -0.87 3.55 -13.56
C GLU A 22 -2.02 4.55 -13.70
N LYS A 23 -2.67 4.60 -14.88
CA LYS A 23 -3.77 5.51 -15.18
C LYS A 23 -5.16 4.93 -14.89
N ASP A 24 -5.24 3.67 -14.46
CA ASP A 24 -6.51 3.06 -14.12
C ASP A 24 -7.08 3.69 -12.83
N GLU A 25 -8.35 4.10 -12.88
CA GLU A 25 -9.08 4.70 -11.77
C GLU A 25 -9.03 3.82 -10.51
N LYS A 26 -9.04 2.49 -10.68
CA LYS A 26 -8.97 1.54 -9.57
C LYS A 26 -7.65 1.64 -8.82
N ARG A 27 -6.53 1.75 -9.54
CA ARG A 27 -5.19 1.90 -8.95
C ARG A 27 -5.06 3.27 -8.27
N LEU A 28 -5.54 4.32 -8.91
CA LEU A 28 -5.47 5.67 -8.38
C LEU A 28 -6.28 5.83 -7.09
N PHE A 29 -7.49 5.27 -7.06
CA PHE A 29 -8.37 5.37 -5.89
C PHE A 29 -7.93 4.46 -4.74
N GLN A 30 -7.81 3.15 -5.00
CA GLN A 30 -7.48 2.17 -3.97
C GLN A 30 -6.03 2.34 -3.48
N GLY A 31 -5.10 2.68 -4.38
CA GLY A 31 -3.71 2.95 -4.04
C GLY A 31 -3.57 4.13 -3.08
N ASN A 32 -4.18 5.28 -3.42
CA ASN A 32 -4.15 6.46 -2.55
C ASN A 32 -4.87 6.23 -1.21
N ALA A 33 -5.97 5.48 -1.20
CA ALA A 33 -6.64 5.12 0.05
C ALA A 33 -5.75 4.28 0.98
N LEU A 34 -5.03 3.32 0.41
CA LEU A 34 -4.13 2.43 1.15
C LEU A 34 -2.90 3.21 1.69
N LEU A 35 -2.31 4.09 0.87
CA LEU A 35 -1.20 4.95 1.28
C LEU A 35 -1.60 5.90 2.41
N ARG A 36 -2.76 6.58 2.30
CA ARG A 36 -3.27 7.46 3.36
C ARG A 36 -3.48 6.73 4.68
N ARG A 37 -3.99 5.49 4.63
CA ARG A 37 -4.17 4.68 5.84
C ARG A 37 -2.84 4.32 6.50
N LEU A 38 -1.80 4.02 5.71
CA LEU A 38 -0.47 3.68 6.23
C LEU A 38 0.25 4.90 6.83
N VAL A 39 0.12 6.07 6.20
CA VAL A 39 0.64 7.34 6.74
C VAL A 39 -0.06 7.68 8.06
N ARG A 40 -1.39 7.54 8.14
CA ARG A 40 -2.15 7.81 9.37
C ARG A 40 -1.78 6.89 10.54
N ILE A 41 -1.37 5.65 10.26
CA ILE A 41 -0.90 4.71 11.29
C ILE A 41 0.58 4.99 11.67
N GLY A 42 1.29 5.80 10.90
CA GLY A 42 2.71 6.14 11.13
C GLY A 42 3.69 5.09 10.60
N VAL A 43 3.24 4.19 9.72
CA VAL A 43 4.07 3.12 9.14
C VAL A 43 4.84 3.62 7.91
N LEU A 44 4.31 4.63 7.24
CA LEU A 44 4.91 5.28 6.07
C LEU A 44 5.05 6.77 6.34
N ASP A 45 6.13 7.36 5.84
CA ASP A 45 6.33 8.80 5.85
C ASP A 45 5.67 9.46 4.61
N GLU A 46 5.24 10.71 4.73
CA GLU A 46 4.60 11.46 3.64
C GLU A 46 5.51 11.61 2.42
N SER A 47 6.83 11.64 2.63
CA SER A 47 7.83 11.66 1.55
C SER A 47 7.87 10.36 0.73
N ARG A 48 7.31 9.26 1.25
CA ARG A 48 7.39 7.91 0.67
C ARG A 48 6.03 7.36 0.24
N MET A 49 5.10 8.23 -0.19
CA MET A 49 3.78 7.84 -0.71
C MET A 49 3.85 7.17 -2.10
N LYS A 50 4.58 6.04 -2.22
CA LYS A 50 4.53 5.14 -3.39
C LYS A 50 4.15 3.73 -2.96
N LEU A 51 3.39 3.04 -3.82
CA LEU A 51 2.95 1.67 -3.59
C LEU A 51 4.12 0.69 -3.44
N ASP A 52 5.25 0.96 -4.09
CA ASP A 52 6.46 0.11 -4.01
C ASP A 52 7.06 0.06 -2.60
N TYR A 53 6.99 1.16 -1.84
CA TYR A 53 7.49 1.18 -0.46
C TYR A 53 6.69 0.29 0.48
N VAL A 54 5.42 0.01 0.15
CA VAL A 54 4.57 -0.90 0.92
C VAL A 54 5.08 -2.35 0.85
N LEU A 55 5.76 -2.73 -0.24
CA LEU A 55 6.36 -4.06 -0.37
C LEU A 55 7.56 -4.24 0.56
N GLY A 56 8.32 -3.18 0.83
CA GLY A 56 9.54 -3.19 1.65
C GLY A 56 9.35 -3.19 3.17
N LEU A 57 8.12 -3.05 3.67
CA LEU A 57 7.83 -2.95 5.11
C LEU A 57 8.19 -4.25 5.87
N ARG A 58 9.05 -4.20 6.90
CA ARG A 58 9.44 -5.38 7.70
C ARG A 58 8.64 -5.52 8.99
#